data_AF-A0A7Y8J1E0-F1
#
_entry.id   AF-A0A7Y8J1E0-F1
#
_cell.length_a   1.000
_cell.length_b   1.000
_cell.length_c   1.000
_cell.angle_alpha   90.00
_cell.angle_beta   90.00
_cell.angle_gamma   90.00
#
_symmetry.space_group_name_H-M   'P 1'
#
loop_
_entity.id
_entity.type
_entity.pdbx_description
1 polymer ?
#
loop_
_entity_poly.entity_id
_entity_poly.type
_entity_poly.pdbx_seq_one_letter_code
_entity_poly.pdbx_strand_id
1 'polypeptide(L)'
;MSYEPGHSHRRRQSKRSLCMAILVTSGWFIAELVAGFYTNSLALIADALHMLTDIAALSLSGLAMKIAERPATHRKTYGYLRAEILAALGNGILLVLVGAYVAYEAYQRLRAPPVVMGRLMLVVAAVGLGVNVFTMVLLYRSQHQSLNVRGAFLHVLGDALGSVGAIVAGICMVFREWYLADPVVSLLVAALIFYSSWKLVRDSVDVLLEGTPRHLDVGKILSDLGAVEGVISVHDLHIWSITSGMEAMSCHVVLRSGSDPSDVLARLSQMMREKHGIDHTTIQVEAEDWLKKPTRIQ
;
A
#
# COMPACT_ATOMS: atom_id res chain seq x y z
N MET A 1 10.15 39.74 -0.19
CA MET A 1 9.82 38.30 -0.35
C MET A 1 11.00 37.50 0.16
N SER A 2 10.90 37.06 1.41
CA SER A 2 11.99 36.38 2.13
C SER A 2 11.98 34.89 1.78
N TYR A 3 13.13 34.38 1.33
CA TYR A 3 13.34 32.97 1.01
C TYR A 3 13.45 32.19 2.33
N GLU A 4 12.44 31.40 2.69
CA GLU A 4 12.47 30.57 3.91
C GLU A 4 13.39 29.34 3.72
N PRO A 5 14.49 29.20 4.48
CA PRO A 5 15.42 28.06 4.36
C PRO A 5 14.91 26.75 4.98
N GLY A 6 13.71 26.74 5.57
CA GLY A 6 13.21 25.64 6.42
C GLY A 6 12.76 24.38 5.67
N HIS A 7 12.30 24.50 4.42
CA HIS A 7 11.75 23.35 3.68
C HIS A 7 12.82 22.39 3.13
N SER A 8 14.04 22.88 2.85
CA SER A 8 15.13 22.04 2.33
C SER A 8 15.78 21.17 3.42
N HIS A 9 15.89 21.68 4.65
CA HIS A 9 16.41 20.94 5.80
C HIS A 9 15.50 19.79 6.24
N ARG A 10 14.17 20.02 6.27
CA ARG A 10 13.19 18.99 6.66
C ARG A 10 13.17 17.80 5.67
N ARG A 11 13.29 18.07 4.35
CA ARG A 11 13.38 17.06 3.29
C ARG A 11 14.69 16.26 3.34
N ARG A 12 15.83 16.91 3.64
CA ARG A 12 17.15 16.26 3.79
C ARG A 12 17.26 15.41 5.05
N GLN A 13 16.67 15.87 6.17
CA GLN A 13 16.60 15.13 7.43
C GLN A 13 15.71 13.90 7.32
N SER A 14 14.57 14.01 6.61
CA SER A 14 13.69 12.88 6.28
C SER A 14 14.40 11.81 5.44
N LYS A 15 15.17 12.19 4.41
CA LYS A 15 15.95 11.22 3.59
C LYS A 15 17.05 10.51 4.38
N ARG A 16 17.77 11.20 5.26
CA ARG A 16 18.80 10.59 6.12
C ARG A 16 18.19 9.65 7.17
N SER A 17 17.08 10.04 7.77
CA SER A 17 16.35 9.20 8.72
C SER A 17 15.80 7.93 8.06
N LEU A 18 15.26 8.03 6.84
CA LEU A 18 14.78 6.88 6.08
C LEU A 18 15.92 5.92 5.71
N CYS A 19 17.07 6.44 5.27
CA CYS A 19 18.25 5.63 4.96
C CYS A 19 18.79 4.92 6.21
N MET A 20 18.83 5.62 7.36
CA MET A 20 19.20 5.02 8.65
C MET A 20 18.20 3.95 9.09
N ALA A 21 16.90 4.16 8.93
CA ALA A 21 15.89 3.15 9.22
C ALA A 21 16.09 1.90 8.36
N ILE A 22 16.27 2.07 7.04
CA ILE A 22 16.56 0.95 6.12
C ILE A 22 17.82 0.19 6.55
N LEU A 23 18.90 0.90 6.92
CA LEU A 23 20.15 0.26 7.36
C LEU A 23 19.96 -0.53 8.67
N VAL A 24 19.26 0.04 9.65
CA VAL A 24 18.97 -0.64 10.93
C VAL A 24 18.09 -1.85 10.71
N THR A 25 17.00 -1.71 9.96
CA THR A 25 16.08 -2.81 9.62
C THR A 25 16.79 -3.90 8.82
N SER A 26 17.69 -3.53 7.89
CA SER A 26 18.50 -4.49 7.13
C SER A 26 19.49 -5.24 8.02
N GLY A 27 20.11 -4.55 8.98
CA GLY A 27 20.99 -5.17 9.96
C GLY A 27 20.24 -6.14 10.87
N TRP A 28 19.06 -5.76 11.35
CA TRP A 28 18.21 -6.63 12.15
C TRP A 28 17.71 -7.84 11.36
N PHE A 29 17.27 -7.64 10.12
CA PHE A 29 16.90 -8.72 9.19
C PHE A 29 18.01 -9.78 9.10
N ILE A 30 19.28 -9.37 8.91
CA ILE A 30 20.39 -10.32 8.82
C ILE A 30 20.56 -11.08 10.14
N ALA A 31 20.51 -10.39 11.28
CA ALA A 31 20.64 -11.01 12.59
C ALA A 31 19.53 -12.03 12.85
N GLU A 32 18.29 -11.68 12.52
CA GLU A 32 17.11 -12.54 12.70
C GLU A 32 17.11 -13.73 11.75
N LEU A 33 17.52 -13.54 10.49
CA LEU A 33 17.66 -14.64 9.53
C LEU A 33 18.72 -15.66 9.99
N VAL A 34 19.89 -15.16 10.42
CA VAL A 34 20.96 -16.01 10.96
C VAL A 34 20.49 -16.74 12.22
N ALA A 35 19.79 -16.04 13.12
CA ALA A 35 19.21 -16.65 14.31
C ALA A 35 18.14 -17.69 13.97
N GLY A 36 17.30 -17.46 12.98
CA GLY A 36 16.26 -18.40 12.54
C GLY A 36 16.86 -19.71 12.03
N PHE A 37 17.89 -19.64 11.18
CA PHE A 37 18.60 -20.84 10.74
C PHE A 37 19.35 -21.53 11.88
N TYR A 38 20.03 -20.76 12.74
CA TYR A 38 20.83 -21.31 13.84
C TYR A 38 19.95 -21.98 14.92
N THR A 39 18.78 -21.39 15.21
CA THR A 39 17.79 -21.96 16.14
C THR A 39 16.94 -23.05 15.52
N ASN A 40 17.00 -23.20 14.19
CA ASN A 40 16.08 -24.01 13.39
C ASN A 40 14.61 -23.61 13.57
N SER A 41 14.30 -22.34 13.89
CA SER A 41 12.94 -21.82 14.04
C SER A 41 12.39 -21.33 12.72
N LEU A 42 11.26 -21.89 12.28
CA LEU A 42 10.59 -21.41 11.08
C LEU A 42 9.88 -20.08 11.33
N ALA A 43 9.40 -19.82 12.55
CA ALA A 43 8.76 -18.55 12.88
C ALA A 43 9.74 -17.36 12.72
N LEU A 44 10.99 -17.49 13.17
CA LEU A 44 12.01 -16.45 12.97
C LEU A 44 12.41 -16.30 11.49
N ILE A 45 12.51 -17.41 10.75
CA ILE A 45 12.78 -17.36 9.30
C ILE A 45 11.63 -16.66 8.56
N ALA A 46 10.39 -16.94 8.94
CA ALA A 46 9.21 -16.31 8.35
C ALA A 46 9.21 -14.79 8.58
N ASP A 47 9.50 -14.35 9.80
CA ASP A 47 9.60 -12.93 10.16
C ASP A 47 10.74 -12.25 9.36
N ALA A 48 11.92 -12.88 9.31
CA ALA A 48 13.05 -12.37 8.52
C ALA A 48 12.71 -12.26 7.02
N LEU A 49 12.03 -13.24 6.43
CA LEU A 49 11.62 -13.19 5.02
C LEU A 49 10.57 -12.09 4.78
N HIS A 50 9.69 -11.82 5.74
CA HIS A 50 8.78 -10.69 5.68
C HIS A 50 9.53 -9.35 5.69
N MET A 51 10.49 -9.18 6.59
CA MET A 51 11.34 -7.99 6.64
C MET A 51 12.16 -7.78 5.35
N LEU A 52 12.63 -8.86 4.73
CA LEU A 52 13.31 -8.79 3.43
C LEU A 52 12.39 -8.21 2.35
N THR A 53 11.13 -8.67 2.31
CA THR A 53 10.15 -8.13 1.36
C THR A 53 9.84 -6.66 1.63
N ASP A 54 9.84 -6.20 2.88
CA ASP A 54 9.68 -4.77 3.19
C ASP A 54 10.86 -3.93 2.70
N ILE A 55 12.09 -4.43 2.90
CA ILE A 55 13.29 -3.78 2.38
C ILE A 55 13.25 -3.72 0.84
N ALA A 56 12.79 -4.80 0.19
CA ALA A 56 12.60 -4.84 -1.26
C ALA A 56 11.52 -3.85 -1.71
N ALA A 57 10.40 -3.77 -1.01
CA ALA A 57 9.31 -2.82 -1.29
C ALA A 57 9.79 -1.37 -1.20
N LEU A 58 10.52 -1.02 -0.14
CA LEU A 58 11.08 0.31 0.05
C LEU A 58 12.12 0.65 -1.03
N SER A 59 12.97 -0.31 -1.39
CA SER A 59 13.98 -0.15 -2.43
C SER A 59 13.34 0.07 -3.80
N LEU A 60 12.35 -0.76 -4.16
CA LEU A 60 11.59 -0.65 -5.40
C LEU A 60 10.77 0.64 -5.44
N SER A 61 10.19 1.07 -4.32
CA SER A 61 9.47 2.35 -4.21
C SER A 61 10.42 3.52 -4.42
N GLY A 62 11.61 3.50 -3.82
CA GLY A 62 12.63 4.53 -4.04
C GLY A 62 13.10 4.60 -5.50
N LEU A 63 13.26 3.46 -6.17
CA LEU A 63 13.55 3.39 -7.59
C LEU A 63 12.38 3.91 -8.43
N ALA A 64 11.14 3.52 -8.12
CA ALA A 64 9.94 3.96 -8.80
C ALA A 64 9.77 5.48 -8.70
N MET A 65 9.99 6.07 -7.51
CA MET A 65 9.98 7.53 -7.33
C MET A 65 11.03 8.22 -8.22
N LYS A 66 12.26 7.68 -8.29
CA LYS A 66 13.31 8.21 -9.15
C LYS A 66 12.97 8.07 -10.64
N ILE A 67 12.26 7.02 -11.03
CA ILE A 67 11.78 6.82 -12.39
C ILE A 67 10.61 7.78 -12.70
N ALA A 68 9.71 8.01 -11.72
CA ALA A 68 8.58 8.93 -11.84
C ALA A 68 9.01 10.40 -11.96
N GLU A 69 10.20 10.77 -11.45
CA GLU A 69 10.81 12.08 -11.67
C GLU A 69 11.23 12.32 -13.15
N ARG A 70 11.25 11.29 -14.00
CA ARG A 70 11.54 11.47 -15.43
C ARG A 70 10.40 12.23 -16.12
N PRO A 71 10.72 13.20 -17.00
CA PRO A 71 9.70 13.94 -17.71
C PRO A 71 8.84 13.02 -18.58
N ALA A 72 7.56 13.40 -18.73
CA ALA A 72 6.67 12.75 -19.68
C ALA A 72 7.25 12.81 -21.10
N THR A 73 6.99 11.78 -21.89
CA THR A 73 7.47 11.69 -23.28
C THR A 73 6.28 11.49 -24.21
N HIS A 74 6.42 11.74 -25.51
CA HIS A 74 5.34 11.49 -26.47
C HIS A 74 4.86 10.03 -26.50
N ARG A 75 5.72 9.07 -26.10
CA ARG A 75 5.34 7.64 -25.99
C ARG A 75 4.71 7.28 -24.64
N LYS A 76 4.85 8.15 -23.63
CA LYS A 76 4.39 7.97 -22.25
C LYS A 76 3.88 9.32 -21.76
N THR A 77 2.66 9.67 -22.17
CA THR A 77 2.06 10.99 -21.97
C THR A 77 1.80 11.33 -20.50
N TYR A 78 1.47 10.31 -19.69
CA TYR A 78 1.42 10.42 -18.21
C TYR A 78 2.78 10.16 -17.54
N GLY A 79 3.87 10.07 -18.30
CA GLY A 79 5.17 9.70 -17.79
C GLY A 79 5.23 8.25 -17.28
N TYR A 80 5.99 8.04 -16.20
CA TYR A 80 6.29 6.71 -15.65
C TYR A 80 5.58 6.44 -14.32
N LEU A 81 4.48 7.14 -14.05
CA LEU A 81 3.76 7.07 -12.77
C LEU A 81 3.31 5.63 -12.42
N ARG A 82 2.85 4.86 -13.41
CA ARG A 82 2.45 3.44 -13.22
C ARG A 82 3.62 2.51 -12.82
N ALA A 83 4.87 2.95 -12.89
CA ALA A 83 6.01 2.14 -12.42
C ALA A 83 5.93 1.86 -10.91
N GLU A 84 5.36 2.80 -10.13
CA GLU A 84 5.07 2.61 -8.70
C GLU A 84 4.10 1.44 -8.48
N ILE A 85 3.03 1.39 -9.25
CA ILE A 85 2.00 0.35 -9.17
C ILE A 85 2.56 -1.02 -9.58
N LEU A 86 3.40 -1.07 -10.61
CA LEU A 86 4.08 -2.30 -11.02
C LEU A 86 5.07 -2.80 -9.96
N ALA A 87 5.79 -1.89 -9.30
CA ALA A 87 6.66 -2.23 -8.18
C ALA A 87 5.87 -2.79 -6.99
N ALA A 88 4.74 -2.16 -6.65
CA ALA A 88 3.83 -2.63 -5.60
C ALA A 88 3.26 -4.03 -5.91
N LEU A 89 2.84 -4.27 -7.17
CA LEU A 89 2.36 -5.58 -7.61
C LEU A 89 3.45 -6.64 -7.51
N GLY A 90 4.66 -6.35 -7.99
CA GLY A 90 5.80 -7.26 -7.90
C GLY A 90 6.14 -7.62 -6.45
N ASN A 91 6.09 -6.65 -5.54
CA ASN A 91 6.28 -6.89 -4.11
C ASN A 91 5.15 -7.76 -3.52
N GLY A 92 3.89 -7.48 -3.88
CA GLY A 92 2.75 -8.28 -3.45
C GLY A 92 2.86 -9.75 -3.89
N ILE A 93 3.28 -10.00 -5.13
CA ILE A 93 3.53 -11.36 -5.63
C ILE A 93 4.65 -12.03 -4.84
N LEU A 94 5.75 -11.32 -4.57
CA LEU A 94 6.87 -11.86 -3.80
C LEU A 94 6.44 -12.27 -2.38
N LEU A 95 5.63 -11.44 -1.70
CA LEU A 95 5.05 -11.77 -0.40
C LEU A 95 4.16 -13.02 -0.44
N VAL A 96 3.33 -13.19 -1.48
CA VAL A 96 2.51 -14.40 -1.67
C VAL A 96 3.39 -15.64 -1.81
N LEU A 97 4.49 -15.55 -2.57
CA LEU A 97 5.44 -16.66 -2.74
C LEU A 97 6.15 -17.01 -1.43
N VAL A 98 6.59 -16.00 -0.66
CA VAL A 98 7.19 -16.18 0.66
C VAL A 98 6.19 -16.81 1.63
N GLY A 99 4.96 -16.31 1.70
CA GLY A 99 3.90 -16.87 2.53
C GLY A 99 3.59 -18.33 2.18
N ALA A 100 3.57 -18.67 0.89
CA ALA A 100 3.37 -20.05 0.43
C ALA A 100 4.52 -20.96 0.82
N TYR A 101 5.77 -20.49 0.71
CA TYR A 101 6.94 -21.22 1.16
C TYR A 101 6.90 -21.50 2.67
N VAL A 102 6.63 -20.48 3.49
CA VAL A 102 6.53 -20.63 4.95
C VAL A 102 5.40 -21.59 5.32
N ALA A 103 4.23 -21.47 4.69
CA ALA A 103 3.10 -22.36 4.96
C ALA A 103 3.42 -23.82 4.59
N TYR A 104 4.12 -24.04 3.47
CA TYR A 104 4.55 -25.37 3.04
C TYR A 104 5.58 -25.99 4.01
N GLU A 105 6.60 -25.24 4.42
CA GLU A 105 7.58 -25.67 5.44
C GLU A 105 6.91 -25.96 6.79
N ALA A 106 5.98 -25.10 7.21
CA ALA A 106 5.26 -25.27 8.47
C ALA A 106 4.42 -26.54 8.45
N TYR A 107 3.73 -26.82 7.32
CA TYR A 107 2.97 -28.05 7.13
C TYR A 107 3.86 -29.30 7.21
N GLN A 108 5.06 -29.28 6.62
CA GLN A 108 6.01 -30.39 6.74
C GLN A 108 6.46 -30.58 8.19
N ARG A 109 6.79 -29.49 8.90
CA ARG A 109 7.22 -29.52 10.31
C ARG A 109 6.11 -29.95 11.28
N LEU A 110 4.83 -29.76 10.96
CA LEU A 110 3.73 -30.33 11.75
C LEU A 110 3.75 -31.86 11.76
N ARG A 111 4.20 -32.49 10.67
CA ARG A 111 4.26 -33.96 10.54
C ARG A 111 5.50 -34.54 11.23
N ALA A 112 6.61 -33.81 11.20
CA ALA A 112 7.86 -34.20 11.84
C ALA A 112 8.51 -32.97 12.51
N PRO A 113 8.13 -32.65 13.77
CA PRO A 113 8.60 -31.46 14.45
C PRO A 113 10.12 -31.53 14.69
N PRO A 114 10.91 -30.59 14.15
CA PRO A 114 12.32 -30.53 14.47
C PRO A 114 12.54 -29.99 15.88
N VAL A 115 13.68 -30.30 16.47
CA VAL A 115 14.13 -29.64 17.70
C VAL A 115 14.52 -28.20 17.36
N VAL A 116 13.94 -27.25 18.08
CA VAL A 116 14.18 -25.81 17.94
C VAL A 116 14.85 -25.29 19.21
N MET A 117 15.84 -24.41 19.10
CA MET A 117 16.52 -23.82 20.25
C MET A 117 15.65 -22.75 20.92
N GLY A 118 14.59 -23.18 21.62
CA GLY A 118 13.54 -22.32 22.17
C GLY A 118 14.04 -21.16 23.05
N ARG A 119 15.13 -21.36 23.82
CA ARG A 119 15.72 -20.29 24.65
C ARG A 119 16.26 -19.14 23.81
N LEU A 120 17.03 -19.45 22.77
CA LEU A 120 17.62 -18.43 21.90
C LEU A 120 16.55 -17.78 21.03
N MET A 121 15.59 -18.57 20.53
CA MET A 121 14.42 -18.05 19.82
C MET A 121 13.65 -17.03 20.67
N LEU A 122 13.39 -17.35 21.94
CA LEU A 122 12.69 -16.46 22.86
C LEU A 122 13.43 -15.14 23.07
N VAL A 123 14.76 -15.17 23.20
CA VAL A 123 15.58 -13.94 23.34
C VAL A 123 15.47 -13.09 22.08
N VAL A 124 15.63 -13.69 20.90
CA VAL A 124 15.57 -12.98 19.62
C VAL A 124 14.19 -12.36 19.41
N ALA A 125 13.12 -13.14 19.62
CA ALA A 125 11.75 -12.66 19.49
C ALA A 125 11.40 -11.56 20.51
N ALA A 126 11.94 -11.63 21.73
CA ALA A 126 11.77 -10.58 22.75
C ALA A 126 12.47 -9.27 22.36
N VAL A 127 13.67 -9.35 21.80
CA VAL A 127 14.38 -8.16 21.28
C VAL A 127 13.63 -7.57 20.09
N GLY A 128 13.19 -8.40 19.13
CA GLY A 128 12.38 -7.97 17.99
C GLY A 128 11.09 -7.28 18.42
N LEU A 129 10.36 -7.85 19.39
CA LEU A 129 9.18 -7.22 19.97
C LEU A 129 9.52 -5.86 20.60
N GLY A 130 10.64 -5.76 21.32
CA GLY A 130 11.09 -4.48 21.90
C GLY A 130 11.31 -3.40 20.84
N VAL A 131 11.91 -3.75 19.71
CA VAL A 131 12.12 -2.85 18.56
C VAL A 131 10.78 -2.44 17.94
N ASN A 132 9.86 -3.38 17.74
CA ASN A 132 8.54 -3.12 17.18
C ASN A 132 7.69 -2.24 18.10
N VAL A 133 7.68 -2.50 19.42
CA VAL A 133 6.99 -1.67 20.41
C VAL A 133 7.57 -0.25 20.45
N PHE A 134 8.89 -0.11 20.44
CA PHE A 134 9.54 1.20 20.38
C PHE A 134 9.10 1.99 19.14
N THR A 135 9.11 1.34 17.97
CA THR A 135 8.67 1.94 16.70
C THR A 135 7.19 2.30 16.73
N MET A 136 6.35 1.43 17.30
CA MET A 136 4.92 1.65 17.46
C MET A 136 4.62 2.86 18.35
N VAL A 137 5.32 3.01 19.48
CA VAL A 137 5.18 4.17 20.38
C VAL A 137 5.58 5.47 19.68
N LEU A 138 6.63 5.45 18.87
CA LEU A 138 7.06 6.60 18.06
C LEU A 138 5.98 7.03 17.06
N LEU A 139 5.32 6.05 16.43
CA LEU A 139 4.28 6.30 15.41
C LEU A 139 2.90 6.59 16.00
N TYR A 140 2.61 6.16 17.23
CA TYR A 140 1.28 6.24 17.85
C TYR A 140 0.74 7.68 17.91
N ARG A 141 1.58 8.66 18.23
CA ARG A 141 1.14 10.07 18.28
C ARG A 141 0.87 10.68 16.90
N SER A 142 1.49 10.13 15.86
CA SER A 142 1.44 10.67 14.50
C SER A 142 0.47 9.90 13.60
N GLN A 143 -0.07 8.75 14.04
CA GLN A 143 -0.95 7.90 13.22
C GLN A 143 -2.25 8.58 12.77
N HIS A 144 -2.76 9.53 13.55
CA HIS A 144 -3.97 10.29 13.20
C HIS A 144 -3.71 11.42 12.21
N GLN A 145 -2.45 11.75 11.93
CA GLN A 145 -2.08 12.88 11.08
C GLN A 145 -2.09 12.53 9.58
N SER A 146 -1.94 11.26 9.21
CA SER A 146 -2.02 10.84 7.82
C SER A 146 -2.29 9.34 7.67
N LEU A 147 -2.92 8.97 6.56
CA LEU A 147 -3.14 7.58 6.18
C LEU A 147 -1.82 6.80 6.02
N ASN A 148 -0.75 7.47 5.58
CA ASN A 148 0.57 6.86 5.44
C ASN A 148 1.16 6.45 6.81
N VAL A 149 1.07 7.32 7.82
CA VAL A 149 1.56 6.98 9.17
C VAL A 149 0.67 5.93 9.82
N ARG A 150 -0.65 5.97 9.59
CA ARG A 150 -1.56 4.90 10.02
C ARG A 150 -1.21 3.56 9.36
N GLY A 151 -0.88 3.56 8.07
CA GLY A 151 -0.41 2.38 7.34
C GLY A 151 0.87 1.80 7.94
N ALA A 152 1.88 2.64 8.18
CA ALA A 152 3.11 2.23 8.84
C ALA A 152 2.89 1.69 10.27
N PHE A 153 1.96 2.29 11.03
CA PHE A 153 1.60 1.78 12.36
C PHE A 153 0.96 0.39 12.30
N LEU A 154 0.01 0.17 11.37
CA LEU A 154 -0.64 -1.13 11.20
C LEU A 154 0.34 -2.21 10.72
N HIS A 155 1.34 -1.83 9.93
CA HIS A 155 2.43 -2.72 9.52
C HIS A 155 3.23 -3.20 10.73
N VAL A 156 3.76 -2.26 11.53
CA VAL A 156 4.55 -2.57 12.73
C VAL A 156 3.73 -3.35 13.78
N LEU A 157 2.41 -3.14 13.82
CA LEU A 157 1.51 -3.96 14.64
C LEU A 157 1.45 -5.42 14.16
N GLY A 158 1.44 -5.65 12.85
CA GLY A 158 1.55 -6.98 12.26
C GLY A 158 2.84 -7.69 12.68
N ASP A 159 3.99 -7.01 12.55
CA ASP A 159 5.30 -7.53 12.95
C ASP A 159 5.35 -7.85 14.45
N ALA A 160 4.80 -6.95 15.29
CA ALA A 160 4.71 -7.17 16.73
C ALA A 160 3.87 -8.41 17.08
N LEU A 161 2.77 -8.65 16.38
CA LEU A 161 1.95 -9.87 16.57
C LEU A 161 2.73 -11.12 16.20
N GLY A 162 3.55 -11.07 15.14
CA GLY A 162 4.48 -12.14 14.77
C GLY A 162 5.48 -12.43 15.89
N SER A 163 6.14 -11.40 16.41
CA SER A 163 7.10 -11.53 17.53
C SER A 163 6.43 -12.09 18.80
N VAL A 164 5.20 -11.64 19.12
CA VAL A 164 4.42 -12.20 20.25
C VAL A 164 4.17 -13.69 20.05
N GLY A 165 3.74 -14.09 18.85
CA GLY A 165 3.56 -15.50 18.50
C GLY A 165 4.85 -16.31 18.73
N ALA A 166 5.99 -15.81 18.24
CA ALA A 166 7.28 -16.45 18.42
C ALA A 166 7.70 -16.55 19.90
N ILE A 167 7.44 -15.53 20.71
CA ILE A 167 7.68 -15.59 22.17
C ILE A 167 6.83 -16.67 22.81
N VAL A 168 5.52 -16.74 22.50
CA VAL A 168 4.64 -17.78 23.03
C VAL A 168 5.15 -19.18 22.65
N ALA A 169 5.55 -19.39 21.39
CA ALA A 169 6.15 -20.64 20.95
C ALA A 169 7.45 -20.96 21.70
N GLY A 170 8.33 -19.97 21.87
CA GLY A 170 9.56 -20.08 22.65
C GLY A 170 9.30 -20.52 24.10
N ILE A 171 8.33 -19.90 24.78
CA ILE A 171 7.93 -20.27 26.15
C ILE A 171 7.45 -21.73 26.18
N CYS A 172 6.56 -22.11 25.27
CA CYS A 172 6.05 -23.48 25.17
C CYS A 172 7.17 -24.51 24.98
N MET A 173 8.16 -24.21 24.15
CA MET A 173 9.31 -25.10 23.92
C MET A 173 10.25 -25.17 25.12
N VAL A 174 10.54 -24.04 25.79
CA VAL A 174 11.45 -24.01 26.94
C VAL A 174 10.89 -24.76 28.15
N PHE A 175 9.58 -24.67 28.40
CA PHE A 175 8.98 -25.27 29.60
C PHE A 175 8.32 -26.63 29.38
N ARG A 176 7.86 -26.93 28.16
CA ARG A 176 7.08 -28.15 27.86
C ARG A 176 7.64 -28.98 26.72
N GLU A 177 8.78 -28.59 26.14
CA GLU A 177 9.37 -29.24 24.95
C GLU A 177 8.36 -29.36 23.79
N TRP A 178 7.40 -28.44 23.73
CA TRP A 178 6.33 -28.49 22.74
C TRP A 178 6.77 -27.85 21.41
N TYR A 179 7.59 -28.57 20.65
CA TYR A 179 8.18 -28.09 19.39
C TYR A 179 7.16 -27.83 18.26
N LEU A 180 5.95 -28.38 18.37
CA LEU A 180 4.84 -28.08 17.46
C LEU A 180 4.38 -26.61 17.53
N ALA A 181 4.73 -25.88 18.60
CA ALA A 181 4.36 -24.48 18.73
C ALA A 181 4.99 -23.59 17.64
N ASP A 182 6.24 -23.89 17.21
CA ASP A 182 6.92 -23.15 16.13
C ASP A 182 6.16 -23.21 14.80
N PRO A 183 5.87 -24.39 14.20
CA PRO A 183 5.13 -24.45 12.93
C PRO A 183 3.69 -23.95 13.02
N VAL A 184 3.03 -24.08 14.18
CA VAL A 184 1.68 -23.48 14.38
C VAL A 184 1.75 -21.96 14.28
N VAL A 185 2.72 -21.34 14.96
CA VAL A 185 2.94 -19.89 14.89
C VAL A 185 3.38 -19.47 13.49
N SER A 186 4.25 -20.24 12.81
CA SER A 186 4.64 -19.96 11.44
C SER A 186 3.45 -19.94 10.48
N LEU A 187 2.46 -20.84 10.66
CA LEU A 187 1.22 -20.81 9.87
C LEU A 187 0.38 -19.56 10.15
N LEU A 188 0.31 -19.11 11.40
CA LEU A 188 -0.38 -17.86 11.76
C LEU A 188 0.29 -16.65 11.11
N VAL A 189 1.63 -16.57 11.17
CA VAL A 189 2.40 -15.51 10.50
C VAL A 189 2.21 -15.58 8.98
N ALA A 190 2.28 -16.77 8.38
CA ALA A 190 2.02 -16.94 6.95
C ALA A 190 0.61 -16.47 6.56
N ALA A 191 -0.42 -16.75 7.37
CA ALA A 191 -1.77 -16.28 7.11
C ALA A 191 -1.88 -14.74 7.16
N LEU A 192 -1.17 -14.09 8.08
CA LEU A 192 -1.09 -12.62 8.13
C LEU A 192 -0.40 -12.05 6.88
N ILE A 193 0.71 -12.64 6.45
CA ILE A 193 1.42 -12.27 5.22
C ILE A 193 0.53 -12.46 3.99
N PHE A 194 -0.24 -13.56 3.91
CA PHE A 194 -1.17 -13.79 2.81
C PHE A 194 -2.28 -12.75 2.77
N TYR A 195 -2.86 -12.41 3.93
CA TYR A 195 -3.91 -11.41 3.98
C TYR A 195 -3.42 -10.02 3.51
N SER A 196 -2.25 -9.59 3.99
CA SER A 196 -1.68 -8.29 3.62
C SER A 196 -1.27 -8.24 2.15
N SER A 197 -0.63 -9.30 1.66
CA SER A 197 -0.18 -9.39 0.26
C SER A 197 -1.33 -9.52 -0.73
N TRP A 198 -2.38 -10.29 -0.42
CA TRP A 198 -3.56 -10.37 -1.27
C TRP A 198 -4.22 -9.01 -1.46
N LYS A 199 -4.34 -8.24 -0.37
CA LYS A 199 -4.83 -6.87 -0.44
C LYS A 199 -3.95 -6.01 -1.35
N LEU A 200 -2.64 -6.05 -1.18
CA LEU A 200 -1.71 -5.26 -2.01
C LEU A 200 -1.78 -5.63 -3.50
N VAL A 201 -1.83 -6.93 -3.81
CA VAL A 201 -1.94 -7.44 -5.18
C VAL A 201 -3.25 -6.98 -5.80
N ARG A 202 -4.38 -7.20 -5.12
CA ARG A 202 -5.70 -6.79 -5.61
C ARG A 202 -5.75 -5.29 -5.85
N ASP A 203 -5.29 -4.48 -4.89
CA ASP A 203 -5.32 -3.02 -4.99
C ASP A 203 -4.44 -2.52 -6.16
N SER A 204 -3.30 -3.17 -6.41
CA SER A 204 -2.43 -2.84 -7.55
C SER A 204 -3.04 -3.27 -8.90
N VAL A 205 -3.68 -4.45 -8.94
CA VAL A 205 -4.40 -4.93 -10.13
C VAL A 205 -5.59 -4.04 -10.45
N ASP A 206 -6.36 -3.62 -9.46
CA ASP A 206 -7.49 -2.70 -9.62
C ASP A 206 -7.02 -1.40 -10.31
N VAL A 207 -5.88 -0.83 -9.91
CA VAL A 207 -5.30 0.37 -10.54
C VAL A 207 -4.84 0.09 -11.98
N LEU A 208 -4.21 -1.07 -12.23
CA LEU A 208 -3.75 -1.44 -13.58
C LEU A 208 -4.91 -1.71 -14.55
N LEU A 209 -6.04 -2.18 -14.03
CA LEU A 209 -7.28 -2.40 -14.78
C LEU A 209 -8.14 -1.13 -14.89
N GLU A 210 -7.62 0.03 -14.46
CA GLU A 210 -8.32 1.31 -14.51
C GLU A 210 -9.63 1.31 -13.69
N GLY A 211 -9.65 0.52 -12.62
CA GLY A 211 -10.76 0.43 -11.69
C GLY A 211 -11.01 1.74 -10.94
N THR A 212 -12.27 1.94 -10.57
CA THR A 212 -12.70 3.11 -9.81
C THR A 212 -12.01 3.17 -8.43
N PRO A 213 -11.42 4.32 -8.04
CA PRO A 213 -10.81 4.48 -6.73
C PRO A 213 -11.81 4.22 -5.60
N ARG A 214 -11.45 3.39 -4.62
CA ARG A 214 -12.38 2.91 -3.57
C ARG A 214 -12.97 3.98 -2.65
N HIS A 215 -12.34 5.15 -2.59
CA HIS A 215 -12.81 6.25 -1.76
C HIS A 215 -13.83 7.15 -2.50
N LEU A 216 -14.04 6.91 -3.80
CA LEU A 216 -14.98 7.65 -4.63
C LEU A 216 -16.29 6.88 -4.77
N ASP A 217 -17.38 7.61 -4.66
CA ASP A 217 -18.73 7.12 -4.93
C ASP A 217 -19.17 7.69 -6.27
N VAL A 218 -19.21 6.82 -7.29
CA VAL A 218 -19.61 7.19 -8.67
C VAL A 218 -21.03 7.73 -8.71
N GLY A 219 -21.95 7.14 -7.93
CA GLY A 219 -23.34 7.59 -7.88
C GLY A 219 -23.46 9.00 -7.32
N LYS A 220 -22.69 9.30 -6.27
CA LYS A 220 -22.60 10.66 -5.72
C LYS A 220 -22.00 11.65 -6.71
N ILE A 221 -20.93 11.29 -7.41
CA ILE A 221 -20.30 12.14 -8.43
C ILE A 221 -21.28 12.44 -9.57
N LEU A 222 -22.00 11.44 -10.07
CA LEU A 222 -23.04 11.63 -11.09
C LEU A 222 -24.13 12.60 -10.62
N SER A 223 -24.63 12.41 -9.38
CA SER A 223 -25.63 13.30 -8.80
C SER A 223 -25.11 14.73 -8.65
N ASP A 224 -23.86 14.90 -8.24
CA ASP A 224 -23.24 16.21 -8.04
C ASP A 224 -23.00 16.94 -9.36
N LEU A 225 -22.51 16.24 -10.39
CA LEU A 225 -22.35 16.79 -11.74
C LEU A 225 -23.70 17.19 -12.36
N GLY A 226 -24.74 16.35 -12.18
CA GLY A 226 -26.09 16.62 -12.68
C GLY A 226 -26.80 17.77 -11.98
N ALA A 227 -26.37 18.14 -10.77
CA ALA A 227 -26.95 19.25 -10.00
C ALA A 227 -26.40 20.63 -10.42
N VAL A 228 -25.35 20.69 -11.25
CA VAL A 228 -24.78 21.95 -11.71
C VAL A 228 -25.70 22.65 -12.71
N GLU A 229 -25.99 23.94 -12.46
CA GLU A 229 -26.83 24.73 -13.35
C GLU A 229 -26.28 24.77 -14.78
N GLY A 230 -27.17 24.47 -15.74
CA GLY A 230 -26.84 24.35 -17.16
C GLY A 230 -26.63 22.91 -17.64
N VAL A 231 -26.45 21.94 -16.73
CA VAL A 231 -26.34 20.51 -17.06
C VAL A 231 -27.73 19.88 -17.16
N ILE A 232 -27.97 19.14 -18.26
CA ILE A 232 -29.18 18.33 -18.45
C ILE A 232 -28.93 16.88 -18.01
N SER A 233 -27.81 16.30 -18.45
CA SER A 233 -27.47 14.92 -18.15
C SER A 233 -25.97 14.69 -18.26
N VAL A 234 -25.48 13.71 -17.51
CA VAL A 234 -24.10 13.21 -17.57
C VAL A 234 -24.12 11.74 -17.94
N HIS A 235 -23.24 11.33 -18.84
CA HIS A 235 -23.09 9.94 -19.26
C HIS A 235 -21.62 9.63 -19.61
N ASP A 236 -21.33 8.36 -19.88
CA ASP A 236 -19.98 7.86 -20.18
C ASP A 236 -18.93 8.31 -19.14
N LEU A 237 -19.31 8.25 -17.86
CA LEU A 237 -18.44 8.63 -16.76
C LEU A 237 -17.45 7.50 -16.46
N HIS A 238 -16.17 7.78 -16.72
CA HIS A 238 -15.05 6.92 -16.37
C HIS A 238 -14.18 7.62 -15.34
N ILE A 239 -13.85 6.92 -14.26
CA ILE A 239 -12.96 7.41 -13.21
C ILE A 239 -11.95 6.32 -12.89
N TRP A 240 -10.66 6.66 -12.94
CA TRP A 240 -9.58 5.71 -12.68
C TRP A 240 -8.45 6.37 -11.86
N SER A 241 -7.57 5.53 -11.30
CA SER A 241 -6.31 5.98 -10.70
C SER A 241 -5.16 5.81 -11.68
N ILE A 242 -4.30 6.82 -11.85
CA ILE A 242 -3.05 6.70 -12.60
C ILE A 242 -1.95 6.13 -11.70
N THR A 243 -1.85 6.68 -10.49
CA THR A 243 -1.01 6.19 -9.39
C THR A 243 -1.64 6.60 -8.06
N SER A 244 -1.01 6.24 -6.94
CA SER A 244 -1.41 6.63 -5.59
C SER A 244 -1.61 8.15 -5.49
N GLY A 245 -2.85 8.60 -5.25
CA GLY A 245 -3.19 10.02 -5.09
C GLY A 245 -3.17 10.85 -6.38
N MET A 246 -3.27 10.20 -7.53
CA MET A 246 -3.52 10.87 -8.81
C MET A 246 -4.68 10.20 -9.52
N GLU A 247 -5.86 10.72 -9.27
CA GLU A 247 -7.13 10.34 -9.88
C GLU A 247 -7.35 11.10 -11.18
N ALA A 248 -7.96 10.42 -12.15
CA ALA A 248 -8.34 10.99 -13.43
C ALA A 248 -9.78 10.61 -13.77
N MET A 249 -10.44 11.50 -14.51
CA MET A 249 -11.82 11.31 -14.93
C MET A 249 -12.02 11.75 -16.38
N SER A 250 -12.88 11.02 -17.10
CA SER A 250 -13.51 11.48 -18.32
C SER A 250 -15.02 11.32 -18.24
N CYS A 251 -15.78 12.29 -18.76
CA CYS A 251 -17.22 12.16 -18.89
C CYS A 251 -17.79 13.04 -20.01
N HIS A 252 -19.03 12.76 -20.38
CA HIS A 252 -19.81 13.54 -21.32
C HIS A 252 -20.92 14.27 -20.57
N VAL A 253 -21.07 15.56 -20.86
CA VAL A 253 -22.05 16.44 -20.22
C VAL A 253 -22.88 17.12 -21.30
N VAL A 254 -24.19 16.91 -21.24
CA VAL A 254 -25.15 17.57 -22.13
C VAL A 254 -25.58 18.88 -21.49
N LEU A 255 -25.40 19.99 -22.22
CA LEU A 255 -25.78 21.32 -21.76
C LEU A 255 -27.12 21.77 -22.32
N ARG A 256 -27.84 22.54 -21.50
CA ARG A 256 -29.07 23.22 -21.91
C ARG A 256 -28.75 24.31 -22.92
N SER A 257 -29.59 24.42 -23.95
CA SER A 257 -29.53 25.50 -24.93
C SER A 257 -29.49 26.88 -24.25
N GLY A 258 -28.50 27.70 -24.61
CA GLY A 258 -28.29 29.04 -24.04
C GLY A 258 -27.34 29.10 -22.84
N SER A 259 -26.86 27.96 -22.31
CA SER A 259 -25.79 27.94 -21.30
C SER A 259 -24.44 28.27 -21.94
N ASP A 260 -23.58 29.00 -21.23
CA ASP A 260 -22.18 29.20 -21.65
C ASP A 260 -21.35 27.92 -21.32
N PRO A 261 -20.85 27.19 -22.32
CA PRO A 261 -20.06 25.98 -22.09
C PRO A 261 -18.81 26.21 -21.24
N SER A 262 -18.17 27.37 -21.38
CA SER A 262 -16.90 27.65 -20.70
C SER A 262 -17.11 27.84 -19.20
N ASP A 263 -18.18 28.55 -18.83
CA ASP A 263 -18.58 28.79 -17.46
C ASP A 263 -19.00 27.48 -16.77
N VAL A 264 -19.82 26.65 -17.44
CA VAL A 264 -20.24 25.35 -16.89
C VAL A 264 -19.03 24.42 -16.72
N LEU A 265 -18.14 24.32 -17.71
CA LEU A 265 -16.91 23.52 -17.61
C LEU A 265 -16.02 23.96 -16.44
N ALA A 266 -15.87 25.28 -16.22
CA ALA A 266 -15.09 25.81 -15.11
C ALA A 266 -15.68 25.39 -13.76
N ARG A 267 -17.01 25.50 -13.58
CA ARG A 267 -17.71 25.06 -12.36
C ARG A 267 -17.58 23.57 -12.11
N LEU A 268 -17.77 22.74 -13.14
CA LEU A 268 -17.62 21.29 -13.03
C LEU A 268 -16.19 20.91 -12.64
N SER A 269 -15.19 21.46 -13.35
CA SER A 269 -13.77 21.19 -13.08
C SER A 269 -13.36 21.63 -11.67
N GLN A 270 -13.85 22.79 -11.21
CA GLN A 270 -13.61 23.27 -9.85
C GLN A 270 -14.23 22.35 -8.80
N MET A 271 -15.49 21.93 -9.00
CA MET A 271 -16.16 21.00 -8.09
C MET A 271 -15.44 19.67 -8.01
N MET A 272 -15.01 19.10 -9.14
CA MET A 272 -14.28 17.84 -9.16
C MET A 272 -12.97 17.92 -8.38
N ARG A 273 -12.24 19.04 -8.51
CA ARG A 273 -11.02 19.29 -7.72
C ARG A 273 -11.31 19.47 -6.23
N GLU A 274 -12.23 20.35 -5.87
CA GLU A 274 -12.43 20.77 -4.47
C GLU A 274 -13.23 19.77 -3.63
N LYS A 275 -14.25 19.14 -4.22
CA LYS A 275 -15.17 18.24 -3.51
C LYS A 275 -14.76 16.77 -3.62
N HIS A 276 -14.20 16.37 -4.76
CA HIS A 276 -13.88 14.96 -5.05
C HIS A 276 -12.38 14.68 -5.16
N GLY A 277 -11.52 15.71 -5.15
CA GLY A 277 -10.06 15.54 -5.23
C GLY A 277 -9.56 15.08 -6.59
N ILE A 278 -10.34 15.23 -7.67
CA ILE A 278 -9.94 14.82 -9.02
C ILE A 278 -9.42 16.05 -9.78
N ASP A 279 -8.09 16.12 -9.91
CA ASP A 279 -7.41 17.22 -10.61
C ASP A 279 -7.38 17.07 -12.13
N HIS A 280 -7.33 15.82 -12.63
CA HIS A 280 -7.19 15.54 -14.06
C HIS A 280 -8.54 15.15 -14.67
N THR A 281 -9.24 16.13 -15.23
CA THR A 281 -10.59 15.93 -15.79
C THR A 281 -10.64 16.24 -17.29
N THR A 282 -11.22 15.33 -18.07
CA THR A 282 -11.63 15.58 -19.46
C THR A 282 -13.15 15.56 -19.53
N ILE A 283 -13.79 16.70 -19.77
CA ILE A 283 -15.25 16.80 -19.85
C ILE A 283 -15.62 17.17 -21.29
N GLN A 284 -16.27 16.25 -21.99
CA GLN A 284 -16.81 16.51 -23.32
C GLN A 284 -18.17 17.20 -23.20
N VAL A 285 -18.29 18.37 -23.83
CA VAL A 285 -19.55 19.12 -23.88
C VAL A 285 -20.35 18.70 -25.10
N GLU A 286 -21.62 18.35 -24.86
CA GLU A 286 -22.58 18.00 -25.89
C GLU A 286 -23.77 18.94 -25.87
N ALA A 287 -24.31 19.22 -27.06
CA ALA A 287 -25.51 20.04 -27.20
C ALA A 287 -26.77 19.24 -26.85
N GLU A 288 -27.85 19.92 -26.48
CA GLU A 288 -29.13 19.30 -26.12
C GLU A 288 -29.68 18.31 -27.18
N ASP A 289 -29.41 18.56 -28.46
CA ASP A 289 -29.81 17.68 -29.56
C ASP A 289 -29.10 16.31 -29.58
N TRP A 290 -28.01 16.15 -28.83
CA TRP A 290 -27.27 14.87 -28.74
C TRP A 290 -28.10 13.77 -28.08
N LEU A 291 -29.07 14.12 -27.23
CA LEU A 291 -30.02 13.18 -26.60
C LEU A 291 -30.87 12.38 -27.60
N LYS A 292 -30.90 12.79 -28.87
CA LYS A 292 -31.65 12.09 -29.94
C LYS A 292 -30.88 10.89 -30.53
N LYS A 293 -29.59 10.71 -30.19
CA LYS A 293 -28.82 9.53 -30.62
C LYS A 293 -28.92 8.42 -29.56
N PRO A 294 -29.08 7.15 -29.94
CA PRO A 294 -29.14 6.05 -28.98
C PRO A 294 -27.78 5.92 -28.27
N THR A 295 -27.70 6.44 -27.05
CA THR A 295 -26.55 6.29 -26.16
C THR A 295 -26.58 4.89 -25.55
N ARG A 296 -25.47 4.16 -25.67
CA ARG A 296 -25.24 2.94 -24.87
C ARG A 296 -25.08 3.39 -23.42
N ILE A 297 -26.08 3.14 -22.60
CA ILE A 297 -26.04 3.35 -21.16
C ILE A 297 -25.17 2.24 -20.55
N GLN A 298 -24.14 2.61 -19.79
CA GLN A 298 -23.60 1.80 -18.69
C GLN A 298 -24.11 2.39 -17.37
#